data_AF-A0A7S1NKU3-F1
#
_entry.id   AF-A0A7S1NKU3-F1
#
_cell.length_a   1.000
_cell.length_b   1.000
_cell.length_c   1.000
_cell.angle_alpha   90.00
_cell.angle_beta   90.00
_cell.angle_gamma   90.00
#
_symmetry.space_group_name_H-M   'P 1'
#
loop_
_entity.id
_entity.type
_entity.pdbx_description
1 polymer ?
#
loop_
_entity_poly.entity_id
_entity_poly.type
_entity_poly.pdbx_seq_one_letter_code
_entity_poly.pdbx_strand_id
1 'polypeptide(L)'
;DNRRMTARATAIPLLVAMLDGENASKAADALAVLAEDDYNKMLMANEGAIVPLIRLVSMSVQGGDDGAYNEAAVVALCHLAEDDANALPIVAAGGISELANVVRFG
;
A
#
# COMPACT_ATOMS: atom_id res chain seq x y z
N ASP A 1 0.19 -17.58 -16.12
CA ASP A 1 -1.16 -18.15 -15.90
C ASP A 1 -2.19 -17.04 -16.12
N ASN A 2 -2.66 -16.88 -17.37
CA ASN A 2 -3.40 -15.67 -17.81
C ASN A 2 -4.70 -15.43 -17.02
N ARG A 3 -5.34 -16.47 -16.50
CA ARG A 3 -6.57 -16.33 -15.68
C ARG A 3 -6.31 -15.64 -14.35
N ARG A 4 -5.16 -15.89 -13.73
CA ARG A 4 -4.73 -15.21 -12.49
C ARG A 4 -4.39 -13.74 -12.75
N MET A 5 -3.80 -13.42 -13.91
CA MET A 5 -3.53 -12.04 -14.32
C MET A 5 -4.82 -11.24 -14.50
N THR A 6 -5.86 -11.80 -15.14
CA THR A 6 -7.16 -11.13 -15.27
C THR A 6 -7.89 -10.95 -13.94
N ALA A 7 -7.85 -11.94 -13.05
CA ALA A 7 -8.50 -11.83 -11.74
C ALA A 7 -7.84 -10.75 -10.86
N ARG A 8 -6.50 -10.67 -10.89
CA ARG A 8 -5.72 -9.65 -10.18
C ARG A 8 -5.94 -8.25 -10.77
N ALA A 9 -5.99 -8.14 -12.10
CA ALA A 9 -6.25 -6.88 -12.79
C ALA A 9 -7.64 -6.29 -12.45
N THR A 10 -8.64 -7.13 -12.19
CA THR A 10 -9.95 -6.67 -11.70
C THR A 10 -10.00 -6.44 -10.19
N ALA A 11 -9.16 -7.12 -9.40
CA ALA A 11 -9.18 -7.02 -7.95
C ALA A 11 -8.41 -5.79 -7.43
N ILE A 12 -7.26 -5.47 -8.03
CA ILE A 12 -6.39 -4.38 -7.55
C ILE A 12 -7.11 -3.02 -7.51
N PRO A 13 -7.82 -2.57 -8.56
CA PRO A 13 -8.55 -1.29 -8.51
C PRO A 13 -9.59 -1.23 -7.38
N LEU A 14 -10.29 -2.35 -7.13
CA LEU A 14 -11.27 -2.44 -6.05
C LEU A 14 -10.60 -2.39 -4.68
N LEU A 15 -9.48 -3.11 -4.51
CA LEU A 15 -8.72 -3.08 -3.26
C LEU A 15 -8.17 -1.68 -2.97
N VAL A 16 -7.67 -0.98 -3.99
CA VAL A 16 -7.20 0.41 -3.84
C VAL A 16 -8.34 1.33 -3.41
N ALA A 17 -9.52 1.21 -4.02
CA ALA A 17 -10.70 1.98 -3.61
C ALA A 17 -11.14 1.67 -2.16
N MET A 18 -10.90 0.44 -1.68
CA MET A 18 -11.25 0.03 -0.32
C MET A 18 -10.28 0.55 0.75
N LEU A 19 -9.11 1.11 0.39
CA LEU A 19 -8.16 1.73 1.33
C LEU A 19 -8.71 2.99 2.02
N ASP A 20 -9.79 3.56 1.49
CA ASP A 20 -10.45 4.76 2.02
C ASP A 20 -11.67 4.42 2.91
N GLY A 21 -12.00 3.14 3.08
CA GLY A 21 -13.19 2.68 3.79
C GLY A 21 -12.91 1.84 5.03
N GLU A 22 -13.98 1.31 5.63
CA GLU A 22 -13.93 0.49 6.86
C GLU A 22 -13.14 -0.83 6.70
N ASN A 23 -12.85 -1.25 5.46
CA ASN A 23 -12.09 -2.46 5.15
C ASN A 23 -10.65 -2.18 4.72
N ALA A 24 -10.12 -0.97 5.00
CA ALA A 24 -8.77 -0.57 4.60
C ALA A 24 -7.68 -1.54 5.04
N SER A 25 -7.81 -2.12 6.24
CA SER A 25 -6.99 -3.23 6.74
C SER A 25 -6.83 -4.38 5.74
N LYS A 26 -7.97 -5.00 5.39
CA LYS A 26 -8.01 -6.23 4.61
C LYS A 26 -7.59 -5.94 3.18
N ALA A 27 -7.88 -4.72 2.71
CA ALA A 27 -7.37 -4.22 1.45
C ALA A 27 -5.84 -4.11 1.47
N ALA A 28 -5.26 -3.50 2.50
CA ALA A 28 -3.81 -3.40 2.67
C ALA A 28 -3.15 -4.78 2.76
N ASP A 29 -3.71 -5.73 3.53
CA ASP A 29 -3.22 -7.11 3.61
C ASP A 29 -3.19 -7.79 2.23
N ALA A 30 -4.30 -7.70 1.49
CA ALA A 30 -4.39 -8.28 0.17
C ALA A 30 -3.40 -7.62 -0.81
N LEU A 31 -3.24 -6.30 -0.74
CA LEU A 31 -2.28 -5.57 -1.57
C LEU A 31 -0.83 -5.93 -1.19
N ALA A 32 -0.50 -6.11 0.09
CA ALA A 32 0.83 -6.52 0.52
C ALA A 32 1.25 -7.86 -0.11
N VAL A 33 0.35 -8.85 -0.10
CA VAL A 33 0.57 -10.16 -0.73
C VAL A 33 0.65 -10.05 -2.26
N LEU A 34 -0.18 -9.20 -2.86
CA LEU A 34 -0.19 -9.03 -4.32
C LEU A 34 1.04 -8.27 -4.82
N ALA A 35 1.63 -7.39 -4.00
CA ALA A 35 2.77 -6.56 -4.35
C ALA A 35 4.09 -7.34 -4.46
N GLU A 36 4.13 -8.64 -4.15
CA GLU A 36 5.31 -9.49 -4.42
C GLU A 36 5.58 -9.67 -5.93
N ASP A 37 4.59 -9.38 -6.78
CA ASP A 37 4.67 -9.54 -8.23
C ASP A 37 4.84 -8.16 -8.90
N ASP A 38 5.92 -7.98 -9.67
CA ASP A 38 6.28 -6.69 -10.29
C ASP A 38 5.16 -6.12 -11.18
N TYR A 39 4.39 -6.97 -11.86
CA TYR A 39 3.25 -6.50 -12.65
C TYR A 39 2.16 -5.88 -11.77
N ASN A 40 1.90 -6.49 -10.61
CA ASN A 40 0.92 -5.99 -9.67
C ASN A 40 1.42 -4.70 -9.00
N LYS A 41 2.73 -4.57 -8.70
CA LYS A 41 3.32 -3.33 -8.18
C LYS A 41 3.02 -2.15 -9.10
N MET A 42 3.34 -2.30 -10.39
CA MET A 42 3.06 -1.27 -11.40
C MET A 42 1.56 -0.96 -11.50
N LEU A 43 0.70 -1.99 -11.50
CA LEU A 43 -0.74 -1.79 -11.59
C LEU A 43 -1.28 -1.03 -10.37
N MET A 44 -0.87 -1.40 -9.15
CA MET A 44 -1.26 -0.69 -7.93
C MET A 44 -0.84 0.78 -7.96
N ALA A 45 0.39 1.07 -8.38
CA ALA A 45 0.87 2.44 -8.53
C ALA A 45 0.04 3.23 -9.55
N ASN A 46 -0.28 2.61 -10.70
CA ASN A 46 -1.12 3.19 -11.73
C ASN A 46 -2.56 3.45 -11.25
N GLU A 47 -3.12 2.56 -10.44
CA GLU A 47 -4.44 2.72 -9.80
C GLU A 47 -4.41 3.72 -8.62
N GLY A 48 -3.25 4.27 -8.28
CA GLY A 48 -3.13 5.32 -7.26
C GLY A 48 -3.03 4.81 -5.81
N ALA A 49 -2.59 3.56 -5.60
CA ALA A 49 -2.49 2.96 -4.26
C ALA A 49 -1.52 3.69 -3.30
N ILE A 50 -0.52 4.41 -3.84
CA ILE A 50 0.59 4.97 -3.07
C ILE A 50 0.11 5.98 -2.01
N VAL A 51 -0.77 6.91 -2.38
CA VAL A 51 -1.24 7.96 -1.46
C VAL A 51 -2.13 7.38 -0.34
N PRO A 52 -3.14 6.54 -0.62
CA PRO A 52 -3.91 5.88 0.42
C PRO A 52 -3.07 5.01 1.36
N LEU A 53 -2.08 4.27 0.83
CA LEU A 53 -1.16 3.48 1.65
C LEU A 53 -0.35 4.36 2.59
N ILE A 54 0.25 5.46 2.11
CA ILE A 54 0.97 6.42 2.95
C ILE A 54 0.06 7.03 4.03
N ARG A 55 -1.20 7.33 3.69
CA ARG A 55 -2.16 7.87 4.65
C ARG A 55 -2.50 6.86 5.75
N LEU A 56 -2.66 5.59 5.41
CA LEU A 56 -2.86 4.52 6.40
C LEU A 56 -1.64 4.38 7.32
N VAL A 57 -0.43 4.45 6.75
CA VAL A 57 0.82 4.51 7.51
C VAL A 57 0.87 5.73 8.44
N SER A 58 0.34 6.90 8.05
CA SER A 58 0.32 8.08 8.91
C SER A 58 -0.70 7.97 10.05
N MET A 59 -1.86 7.38 9.78
CA MET A 59 -2.92 7.17 10.77
C MET A 59 -2.46 6.24 11.91
N SER A 60 -1.52 5.34 11.66
CA SER A 60 -0.92 4.47 12.68
C SER A 60 -0.27 5.22 13.83
N VAL A 61 0.31 6.39 13.55
CA VAL A 61 1.07 7.19 14.51
C VAL A 61 0.14 8.03 15.39
N GLN A 62 -1.10 8.25 14.96
CA GLN A 62 -2.05 9.16 15.61
C GLN A 62 -3.20 8.44 16.35
N GLY A 63 -3.51 7.18 15.99
CA GLY A 63 -4.59 6.39 16.60
C GLY A 63 -4.05 5.27 17.48
N GLY A 64 -4.42 5.25 18.77
CA GLY A 64 -4.07 4.16 19.68
C GLY A 64 -4.77 2.85 19.30
N ASP A 65 -3.97 1.77 19.28
CA ASP A 65 -4.34 0.34 19.31
C ASP A 65 -4.81 -0.38 18.02
N ASP A 66 -4.86 0.28 16.85
CA ASP A 66 -5.16 -0.38 15.56
C ASP A 66 -3.88 -0.83 14.81
N GLY A 67 -2.98 -1.52 15.51
CA GLY A 67 -1.64 -1.91 15.02
C GLY A 67 -1.59 -2.75 13.73
N ALA A 68 -2.64 -3.53 13.45
CA ALA A 68 -2.65 -4.51 12.35
C ALA A 68 -2.77 -3.87 10.96
N TYR A 69 -3.47 -2.73 10.83
CA TYR A 69 -3.65 -2.03 9.55
C TYR A 69 -2.36 -1.36 9.07
N ASN A 70 -1.44 -1.19 10.02
CA ASN A 70 -0.23 -0.40 9.87
C ASN A 70 0.89 -1.24 9.27
N GLU A 71 1.06 -2.47 9.76
CA GLU A 71 2.10 -3.38 9.25
C GLU A 71 1.84 -3.73 7.78
N ALA A 72 0.60 -4.08 7.43
CA ALA A 72 0.25 -4.43 6.05
C ALA A 72 0.46 -3.27 5.07
N ALA A 73 0.07 -2.05 5.46
CA ALA A 73 0.27 -0.86 4.64
C ALA A 73 1.76 -0.52 4.46
N VAL A 74 2.57 -0.67 5.53
CA VAL A 74 4.03 -0.52 5.46
C VAL A 74 4.64 -1.56 4.54
N VAL A 75 4.27 -2.84 4.67
CA VAL A 75 4.78 -3.93 3.83
C VAL A 75 4.42 -3.71 2.36
N ALA A 76 3.16 -3.36 2.07
CA ALA A 76 2.73 -3.03 0.72
C ALA A 76 3.53 -1.84 0.13
N LEU A 77 3.75 -0.79 0.92
CA LEU A 77 4.52 0.37 0.49
C LEU A 77 6.01 0.03 0.27
N CYS A 78 6.59 -0.83 1.11
CA CYS A 78 7.95 -1.34 0.94
C CYS A 78 8.10 -2.14 -0.35
N HIS A 79 7.18 -3.07 -0.63
CA HIS A 79 7.18 -3.82 -1.89
C HIS A 79 7.03 -2.91 -3.11
N LEU A 80 6.19 -1.87 -3.03
CA LEU A 80 6.08 -0.87 -4.09
C LEU A 80 7.39 -0.11 -4.28
N ALA A 81 8.10 0.24 -3.20
CA ALA A 81 9.37 0.95 -3.24
C ALA A 81 10.54 0.15 -3.82
N GLU A 82 10.42 -1.19 -3.92
CA GLU A 82 11.41 -2.03 -4.62
C GLU A 82 11.41 -1.79 -6.14
N ASP A 83 10.31 -1.25 -6.68
CA ASP A 83 10.25 -0.81 -8.08
C ASP A 83 10.72 0.64 -8.19
N ASP A 84 11.82 0.86 -8.91
CA ASP A 84 12.41 2.17 -9.15
C ASP A 84 11.40 3.17 -9.77
N ALA A 85 10.40 2.68 -10.52
CA ALA A 85 9.36 3.51 -11.10
C ALA A 85 8.45 4.15 -10.03
N ASN A 86 8.32 3.50 -8.87
CA ASN A 86 7.48 3.96 -7.76
C ASN A 86 8.25 4.81 -6.75
N ALA A 87 9.59 4.79 -6.78
CA ALA A 87 10.42 5.55 -5.84
C ALA A 87 10.11 7.07 -5.87
N LEU A 88 10.05 7.66 -7.07
CA LEU A 88 9.71 9.08 -7.22
C LEU A 88 8.28 9.41 -6.76
N PRO A 89 7.22 8.67 -7.20
CA PRO A 89 5.88 8.84 -6.67
C PRO A 89 5.78 8.75 -5.14
N ILE A 90 6.47 7.79 -4.52
CA ILE A 90 6.47 7.60 -3.05
C ILE A 90 7.10 8.82 -2.36
N VAL A 91 8.25 9.30 -2.87
CA VAL A 91 8.91 10.49 -2.33
C VAL A 91 8.01 11.72 -2.49
N ALA A 92 7.42 11.91 -3.67
CA ALA A 92 6.55 13.05 -3.96
C ALA A 92 5.29 13.07 -3.08
N ALA A 93 4.77 11.89 -2.70
CA ALA A 93 3.65 11.74 -1.79
C ALA A 93 4.04 11.86 -0.29
N GLY A 94 5.32 12.12 0.03
CA GLY A 94 5.79 12.28 1.40
C GLY A 94 6.08 10.96 2.14
N GLY A 95 6.15 9.83 1.44
CA GLY A 95 6.28 8.51 2.05
C GLY A 95 7.51 8.32 2.93
N ILE A 96 8.62 9.00 2.63
CA ILE A 96 9.84 8.96 3.47
C ILE A 96 9.56 9.52 4.87
N SER A 97 8.83 10.63 4.97
CA SER A 97 8.53 11.26 6.25
C SER A 97 7.63 10.38 7.11
N GLU A 98 6.63 9.73 6.51
CA GLU A 98 5.73 8.83 7.24
C GLU A 98 6.44 7.54 7.66
N LEU A 99 7.25 6.92 6.81
CA LEU A 99 8.05 5.76 7.19
C LEU A 99 9.04 6.09 8.32
N ALA A 100 9.68 7.26 8.29
CA ALA A 100 10.54 7.72 9.37
C ALA A 100 9.78 7.95 10.68
N ASN A 101 8.54 8.45 10.62
CA ASN A 101 7.67 8.58 11.78
C ASN A 101 7.30 7.22 12.37
N VAL A 102 6.94 6.24 11.53
CA VAL A 102 6.65 4.87 12.00
C VAL A 102 7.85 4.23 12.69
N VAL A 103 9.06 4.35 12.15
CA VAL A 103 10.26 3.81 12.83
C VAL A 103 10.55 4.50 14.17
N ARG A 104 10.15 5.76 14.32
CA ARG A 104 10.43 6.57 15.51
C ARG A 104 9.37 6.43 16.61
N PHE A 105 8.12 6.17 16.24
CA PHE A 105 6.97 6.22 17.15
C PHE A 105 6.11 4.94 17.14
N GLY A 106 6.35 4.01 16.22
CA GLY A 106 5.71 2.70 16.15
C GLY A 106 6.27 1.68 17.12
#